data_AF-A0A5B9WRV8-F1
#
_entry.id   AF-A0A5B9WRV8-F1
#
_cell.length_a   1.000
_cell.length_b   1.000
_cell.length_c   1.000
_cell.angle_alpha   90.00
_cell.angle_beta   90.00
_cell.angle_gamma   90.00
#
_symmetry.space_group_name_H-M   'P 1'
#
loop_
_entity.id
_entity.type
_entity.pdbx_description
1 polymer ?
#
loop_
_entity_poly.entity_id
_entity_poly.type
_entity_poly.pdbx_seq_one_letter_code
_entity_poly.pdbx_strand_id
1 'polypeptide(L)' 'MRLKNNKHTETFMTNADIRKWLPGDIVFNDACYPQQLPPGEYDIAVALLDPHLLTPAVQLAIEGKQEDGWYPMGKITLTP' A
#
# COMPACT_ATOMS: atom_id res chain seq x y z
N MET A 1 -0.80 2.60 -0.72
CA MET A 1 -0.40 1.75 0.43
C MET A 1 -1.59 1.59 1.37
N ARG A 2 -1.73 0.46 2.05
CA ARG A 2 -2.77 0.21 3.05
C ARG A 2 -2.15 -0.22 4.36
N LEU A 3 -2.67 0.32 5.45
CA LEU A 3 -2.41 -0.12 6.82
C LEU A 3 -3.70 -0.73 7.38
N LYS A 4 -3.64 -1.97 7.85
CA LYS A 4 -4.83 -2.70 8.34
C LYS A 4 -4.52 -3.40 9.65
N ASN A 5 -5.44 -3.31 10.59
CA ASN A 5 -5.50 -4.21 11.74
C ASN A 5 -6.94 -4.69 11.96
N ASN A 6 -7.20 -5.34 13.09
CA ASN A 6 -8.52 -5.89 13.40
C ASN A 6 -9.62 -4.84 13.63
N LYS A 7 -9.27 -3.56 13.83
CA LYS A 7 -10.19 -2.47 14.20
C LYS A 7 -10.21 -1.31 13.21
N HIS A 8 -9.13 -1.10 12.48
CA HIS A 8 -8.93 0.05 11.60
C HIS A 8 -8.30 -0.38 10.28
N THR A 9 -8.70 0.31 9.20
CA THR A 9 -8.11 0.16 7.88
C THR A 9 -7.97 1.54 7.29
N GLU A 10 -6.76 1.88 6.87
CA GLU A 10 -6.46 3.16 6.25
C GLU A 10 -5.68 2.94 4.96
N THR A 11 -6.07 3.69 3.92
CA THR A 11 -5.43 3.60 2.61
C THR A 11 -4.87 4.97 2.22
N PHE A 12 -3.60 4.95 1.85
CA PHE A 12 -2.83 6.12 1.45
C PHE A 12 -2.54 6.05 -0.04
N MET A 13 -3.03 7.03 -0.78
CA MET A 13 -2.66 7.21 -2.17
C MET A 13 -1.29 7.86 -2.23
N THR A 14 -0.37 7.25 -2.97
CA THR A 14 0.91 7.87 -3.29
C THR A 14 0.82 8.56 -4.63
N ASN A 15 1.73 9.49 -4.90
CA ASN A 15 1.85 10.13 -6.21
C ASN A 15 2.66 9.27 -7.22
N ALA A 16 2.84 7.98 -6.94
CA ALA A 16 3.55 7.07 -7.83
C ALA A 16 2.72 6.85 -9.11
N ASP A 17 3.33 7.15 -10.26
CA ASP A 17 2.71 6.95 -11.57
C ASP A 17 3.55 5.96 -12.40
N ILE A 18 3.10 4.71 -12.43
CA ILE A 18 3.79 3.62 -13.14
C ILE A 18 3.90 3.85 -14.65
N ARG A 19 3.06 4.73 -15.23
CA ARG A 19 3.11 5.05 -16.67
C ARG A 19 4.35 5.87 -17.02
N LYS A 20 5.02 6.45 -16.02
CA LYS A 20 6.26 7.20 -16.15
C LYS A 20 7.50 6.35 -15.88
N TRP A 21 7.33 5.08 -15.50
CA TRP A 21 8.44 4.18 -15.20
C TRP A 21 9.02 3.67 -16.51
N LEU A 22 10.24 4.11 -16.82
CA LEU A 22 11.02 3.61 -17.95
C LEU A 22 11.59 2.21 -17.63
N PRO A 23 11.96 1.41 -18.65
CA PRO A 23 12.62 0.13 -18.43
C PRO A 23 13.86 0.26 -17.53
N GLY A 24 14.03 -0.71 -16.62
CA GLY A 24 15.12 -0.76 -15.64
C GLY A 24 14.61 -0.76 -14.20
N ASP A 25 15.53 -0.56 -13.26
CA ASP A 25 15.21 -0.48 -11.83
C ASP A 25 14.69 0.92 -11.50
N ILE A 26 13.42 1.01 -11.09
CA ILE A 26 12.78 2.27 -10.72
C ILE A 26 12.50 2.27 -9.22
N VAL A 27 12.99 3.30 -8.54
CA VAL A 27 12.72 3.54 -7.12
C VAL A 27 11.78 4.74 -7.00
N PHE A 28 10.63 4.52 -6.38
CA PHE A 28 9.77 5.58 -5.89
C PHE A 28 10.01 5.75 -4.38
N ASN A 29 10.38 6.96 -3.96
CA ASN A 29 10.62 7.28 -2.56
C ASN A 29 9.80 8.51 -2.17
N ASP A 30 8.84 8.31 -1.28
CA ASP A 30 7.98 9.37 -0.77
C ASP A 30 7.58 9.06 0.68
N ALA A 31 7.30 10.10 1.45
CA ALA A 31 6.88 9.96 2.84
C ALA A 31 5.37 9.79 2.92
N CYS A 32 4.92 8.77 3.65
CA CYS A 32 3.52 8.61 4.01
C CYS A 32 3.33 9.02 5.46
N TYR A 33 2.37 9.92 5.72
CA TYR A 33 2.06 10.41 7.05
C TYR A 33 0.69 9.86 7.50
N PRO A 34 0.66 8.75 8.26
CA PRO A 34 -0.57 8.23 8.83
C PRO A 34 -1.04 9.15 9.97
N GLN A 35 -1.76 10.22 9.62
CA GLN A 35 -2.36 11.07 10.63
C GLN A 35 -3.55 10.32 11.24
N GLN A 36 -3.55 10.16 12.57
CA GLN A 36 -4.67 9.65 13.37
C GLN A 36 -4.84 8.12 13.46
N LEU A 37 -3.84 7.32 13.11
CA LEU A 37 -3.86 5.90 13.46
C LEU A 37 -3.67 5.68 14.97
N PRO A 38 -4.59 4.97 15.65
CA PRO A 38 -4.37 4.59 17.05
C PRO A 38 -3.12 3.70 17.18
N PRO A 39 -2.41 3.75 18.33
CA PRO A 39 -1.32 2.82 18.62
C PRO A 39 -1.76 1.36 18.47
N GLY A 40 -0.88 0.53 17.90
CA GLY A 40 -1.17 -0.88 17.63
C GLY A 40 -0.28 -1.47 16.54
N GLU A 41 -0.42 -2.78 16.32
CA GLU A 41 0.22 -3.49 15.21
C GLU A 41 -0.67 -3.41 13.96
N TYR A 42 -0.08 -3.09 12.81
CA TYR A 42 -0.75 -2.98 11.52
C TYR A 42 -0.01 -3.80 10.46
N ASP A 43 -0.76 -4.55 9.67
CA ASP A 43 -0.29 -5.14 8.42
C ASP A 43 -0.16 -4.05 7.36
N ILE A 44 1.03 -3.95 6.76
CA ILE A 44 1.30 -3.11 5.60
C ILE A 44 1.00 -3.91 4.34
N ALA A 45 0.26 -3.32 3.42
CA ALA A 45 0.11 -3.85 2.08
C ALA A 45 0.20 -2.77 0.99
N VAL A 46 0.55 -3.18 -0.23
CA VAL A 46 0.61 -2.32 -1.42
C VAL A 46 -0.22 -2.90 -2.55
N ALA A 47 -0.74 -2.02 -3.40
CA ALA A 47 -1.45 -2.37 -4.62
C ALA A 47 -1.36 -1.20 -5.60
N LEU A 48 -1.46 -1.51 -6.89
CA LEU A 48 -1.66 -0.54 -7.96
C LEU A 48 -3.16 -0.42 -8.20
N LEU A 49 -3.70 0.75 -7.90
CA LEU A 49 -5.14 1.00 -7.86
C LEU A 49 -5.63 1.63 -9.15
N ASP A 50 -6.87 1.33 -9.52
CA ASP A 50 -7.61 2.11 -10.50
C ASP A 50 -7.83 3.54 -9.94
N PRO A 51 -7.50 4.61 -10.68
CA PRO A 51 -7.58 5.98 -10.17
C PRO A 51 -9.02 6.47 -9.96
N HIS A 52 -10.02 5.83 -10.55
CA HIS A 52 -11.43 6.19 -10.39
C HIS A 52 -12.11 5.38 -9.29
N LEU A 53 -11.88 4.07 -9.26
CA LEU A 53 -12.53 3.13 -8.32
C LEU A 53 -11.74 2.97 -7.02
N LEU A 54 -10.46 3.33 -6.99
CA LEU A 54 -9.54 3.15 -5.86
C LEU A 54 -9.42 1.69 -5.40
N THR A 55 -9.60 0.74 -6.32
CA THR A 55 -9.48 -0.70 -6.09
C THR A 55 -8.27 -1.27 -6.83
N PRO A 56 -7.61 -2.34 -6.31
CA PRO A 56 -6.51 -2.99 -7.02
C PRO A 56 -6.90 -3.41 -8.44
N ALA A 57 -6.14 -2.94 -9.42
CA ALA A 57 -6.44 -3.13 -10.84
C ALA A 57 -5.29 -3.81 -11.61
N VAL A 58 -4.07 -3.77 -11.08
CA VAL A 58 -2.90 -4.39 -11.71
C VAL A 58 -2.33 -5.49 -10.81
N GLN A 59 -2.10 -6.66 -11.40
CA GLN A 59 -1.39 -7.75 -10.76
C GLN A 59 0.11 -7.58 -10.96
N LEU A 60 0.82 -7.31 -9.87
CA LEU A 60 2.28 -7.34 -9.83
C LEU A 60 2.78 -8.77 -10.05
N ALA A 61 3.89 -8.91 -10.78
CA ALA A 61 4.56 -10.18 -11.03
C ALA A 61 5.39 -10.67 -9.82
N ILE A 62 4.78 -10.63 -8.63
CA ILE A 62 5.34 -11.10 -7.36
C ILE A 62 4.32 -12.03 -6.69
N GLU A 63 4.81 -12.89 -5.80
CA GLU A 63 3.95 -13.76 -4.98
C GLU A 63 3.23 -13.00 -3.86
N GLY A 64 2.29 -13.66 -3.19
CA GLY A 64 1.65 -13.13 -1.98
C GLY A 64 0.42 -12.23 -2.19
N LYS A 65 -0.11 -12.11 -3.42
CA LYS A 65 -1.37 -11.41 -3.68
C LYS A 65 -2.51 -12.01 -2.86
N GLN A 66 -3.17 -11.19 -2.05
CA GLN A 66 -4.38 -11.55 -1.31
C GLN A 66 -5.62 -11.54 -2.22
N GLU A 67 -6.72 -12.17 -1.78
CA GLU A 67 -7.98 -12.24 -2.55
C GLU A 67 -8.54 -10.85 -2.90
N ASP A 68 -8.29 -9.86 -2.05
CA ASP A 68 -8.69 -8.46 -2.26
C ASP A 68 -7.74 -7.68 -3.19
N GLY A 69 -6.72 -8.34 -3.75
CA GLY A 69 -5.76 -7.78 -4.69
C GLY A 69 -4.57 -7.05 -4.08
N TRP A 70 -4.45 -7.01 -2.75
CA TRP A 70 -3.34 -6.37 -2.06
C TRP A 70 -2.16 -7.32 -1.82
N TYR A 71 -0.95 -6.77 -1.81
CA TYR A 71 0.29 -7.49 -1.55
C TYR A 71 0.83 -7.11 -0.16
N PRO A 72 0.92 -8.05 0.80
CA PRO A 72 1.43 -7.77 2.13
C PRO A 72 2.95 -7.55 2.08
N MET A 73 3.41 -6.49 2.76
CA MET A 73 4.82 -6.09 2.84
C MET A 73 5.43 -6.35 4.21
N GLY A 74 4.62 -6.76 5.18
CA GLY A 74 5.03 -7.01 6.57
C GLY A 74 4.15 -6.25 7.56
N LYS A 75 4.67 -6.06 8.77
CA LYS A 75 3.96 -5.43 9.88
C LYS A 75 4.74 -4.26 10.43
N ILE A 76 4.02 -3.28 10.96
CA ILE A 76 4.58 -2.19 11.77
C ILE A 76 3.83 -2.05 13.07
N THR A 77 4.55 -1.56 14.08
CA THR A 77 3.98 -1.22 15.39
C THR A 77 4.00 0.29 15.55
N LEU A 78 2.83 0.88 15.71
CA LEU A 78 2.65 2.27 16.10
C LEU A 78 2.62 2.34 17.62
N THR A 79 3.61 3.00 18.20
CA THR A 79 3.67 3.31 19.63
C THR A 79 3.08 4.70 19.90
N PRO A 80 2.59 4.97 21.11
CA PRO A 80 2.22 6.32 21.54
C PRO A 80 3.37 7.33 21.43
#